data_AF-A0A937Q896-F1
#
_entry.id   AF-A0A937Q896-F1
#
_cell.length_a   1.000
_cell.length_b   1.000
_cell.length_c   1.000
_cell.angle_alpha   90.00
_cell.angle_beta   90.00
_cell.angle_gamma   90.00
#
_symmetry.space_group_name_H-M   'P 1'
#
loop_
_entity.id
_entity.type
_entity.pdbx_description
1 polymer ?
#
loop_
_entity_poly.entity_id
_entity_poly.type
_entity_poly.pdbx_seq_one_letter_code
_entity_poly.pdbx_strand_id
1 'polypeptide(L)'
;MNEKAINISIELIEQAILLIRGQKVLLDADLAQLYGVETKILNKAVKRNLDRFPEDFMFQLTTEEVETLRFQTGTSKRQRGGRRYLPYAFTEQGVAMLSGVLNSPTAVRVNIEIMRAFVRLRRLLAAHTELAKKLSEMEKKYDKQFKVVFDAIRALMAPPEKPRKKIGFEVKEGRTAYGRQKRSKR
;
A
#
# COMPACT_ATOMS: atom_id res chain seq x y z
N MET A 1 -12.59 -34.27 0.00
CA MET A 1 -11.16 -34.08 -0.31
C MET A 1 -11.05 -32.99 -1.36
N ASN A 2 -10.55 -31.82 -0.96
CA ASN A 2 -10.09 -30.75 -1.85
C ASN A 2 -9.23 -29.81 -1.00
N GLU A 3 -8.13 -30.34 -0.47
CA GLU A 3 -7.06 -29.51 0.06
C GLU A 3 -6.31 -28.92 -1.13
N LYS A 4 -6.84 -27.83 -1.70
CA LYS A 4 -5.98 -26.89 -2.39
C LYS A 4 -5.05 -26.33 -1.32
N ALA A 5 -3.88 -26.94 -1.15
CA ALA A 5 -2.77 -26.33 -0.45
C ALA A 5 -2.44 -25.06 -1.25
N ILE A 6 -3.02 -23.93 -0.82
CA ILE A 6 -2.62 -22.63 -1.31
C ILE A 6 -1.16 -22.51 -0.87
N ASN A 7 -0.24 -22.68 -1.80
CA ASN A 7 1.17 -22.42 -1.56
C ASN A 7 1.29 -20.90 -1.43
N ILE A 8 1.06 -20.38 -0.22
CA ILE A 8 1.10 -18.96 0.06
C ILE A 8 2.58 -18.56 0.00
N SER A 9 2.98 -17.99 -1.13
CA SER A 9 4.29 -17.39 -1.25
C SER A 9 4.35 -16.15 -0.37
N ILE A 10 5.42 -16.09 0.40
CA ILE A 10 5.81 -14.96 1.24
C ILE A 10 5.67 -13.61 0.54
N GLU A 11 6.02 -13.56 -0.75
CA GLU A 11 5.96 -12.34 -1.57
C GLU A 11 4.53 -11.80 -1.69
N LEU A 12 3.52 -12.68 -1.73
CA LEU A 12 2.11 -12.27 -1.74
C LEU A 12 1.69 -11.65 -0.41
N ILE A 13 2.21 -12.18 0.69
CA ILE A 13 1.97 -11.62 2.02
C ILE A 13 2.62 -10.24 2.13
N GLU A 14 3.86 -10.10 1.65
CA GLU A 14 4.59 -8.83 1.66
C GLU A 14 3.87 -7.75 0.84
N GLN A 15 3.27 -8.10 -0.30
CA GLN A 15 2.46 -7.20 -1.12
C GLN A 15 1.12 -6.82 -0.47
N ALA A 16 0.55 -7.69 0.37
CA ALA A 16 -0.68 -7.42 1.09
C ALA A 16 -0.48 -6.49 2.31
N ILE A 17 0.75 -6.34 2.81
CA ILE A 17 1.04 -5.50 3.97
C ILE A 17 1.00 -4.02 3.59
N LEU A 18 0.10 -3.27 4.23
CA LEU A 18 -0.11 -1.85 4.02
C LEU A 18 0.48 -1.03 5.16
N LEU A 19 0.87 0.22 4.88
CA LEU A 19 1.28 1.18 5.91
C LEU A 19 0.12 2.15 6.19
N ILE A 20 -0.53 1.99 7.34
CA ILE A 20 -1.69 2.82 7.75
C ILE A 20 -1.43 3.32 9.16
N ARG A 21 -1.60 4.63 9.41
CA ARG A 21 -1.30 5.28 10.70
C ARG A 21 0.11 4.99 11.23
N GLY A 22 1.09 4.83 10.33
CA GLY A 22 2.47 4.47 10.68
C GLY A 22 2.66 3.00 11.11
N GLN A 23 1.62 2.18 11.07
CA GLN A 23 1.66 0.77 11.40
C GLN A 23 1.58 -0.10 10.14
N LYS A 24 2.34 -1.20 10.14
CA LYS A 24 2.23 -2.22 9.10
C LYS A 24 1.05 -3.13 9.44
N VAL A 25 0.06 -3.17 8.55
CA VAL A 25 -1.21 -3.85 8.79
C VAL A 25 -1.63 -4.73 7.63
N LEU A 26 -2.39 -5.76 7.93
CA LEU A 26 -3.14 -6.57 6.96
C LEU A 26 -4.63 -6.30 7.12
N LEU A 27 -5.35 -6.18 6.00
CA LEU A 27 -6.81 -6.01 6.05
C LEU A 27 -7.50 -7.35 6.30
N ASP A 28 -8.64 -7.30 6.97
CA ASP A 28 -9.51 -8.47 7.20
C ASP A 28 -9.85 -9.26 5.94
N ALA A 29 -9.98 -8.60 4.78
CA ALA A 29 -10.25 -9.25 3.50
C ALA A 29 -9.07 -10.11 3.04
N ASP A 30 -7.85 -9.56 3.09
CA ASP A 30 -6.63 -10.24 2.69
C ASP A 30 -6.32 -11.39 3.66
N LEU A 31 -6.46 -11.15 4.97
CA LEU A 31 -6.32 -12.20 5.99
C LEU A 31 -7.31 -13.33 5.76
N ALA A 32 -8.59 -13.01 5.55
CA ALA A 32 -9.61 -14.02 5.31
C ALA A 32 -9.28 -14.87 4.06
N GLN A 33 -8.79 -14.25 2.99
CA GLN A 33 -8.34 -14.94 1.80
C GLN A 33 -7.14 -15.86 2.08
N LEU A 34 -6.13 -15.39 2.82
CA LEU A 34 -4.97 -16.18 3.22
C LEU A 34 -5.37 -17.36 4.10
N TYR A 35 -6.29 -17.16 5.03
CA TYR A 35 -6.82 -18.19 5.92
C TYR A 35 -7.81 -19.16 5.25
N GLY A 36 -8.27 -18.86 4.02
CA GLY A 36 -9.27 -19.65 3.30
C GLY A 36 -10.66 -19.58 3.95
N VAL A 37 -11.01 -18.47 4.61
CA VAL A 37 -12.30 -18.26 5.28
C VAL A 37 -13.00 -17.03 4.70
N GLU A 38 -14.32 -16.91 4.91
CA GLU A 38 -15.01 -15.67 4.57
C GLU A 38 -14.63 -14.54 5.54
N THR A 39 -14.48 -13.32 5.04
CA THR A 39 -14.20 -12.13 5.87
C THR A 39 -15.22 -11.92 6.98
N LYS A 40 -16.49 -12.28 6.72
CA LYS A 40 -17.56 -12.22 7.74
C LYS A 40 -17.31 -13.20 8.89
N ILE A 41 -16.79 -14.40 8.59
CA ILE A 41 -16.47 -15.42 9.59
C ILE A 41 -15.29 -14.96 10.45
N LEU A 42 -14.22 -14.45 9.82
CA LEU A 42 -13.07 -13.90 10.53
C LEU A 42 -13.50 -12.76 11.48
N ASN A 43 -14.24 -11.78 10.96
CA ASN A 43 -14.71 -10.65 11.77
C ASN A 43 -15.66 -11.08 12.89
N LYS A 44 -16.47 -12.12 12.68
CA LYS A 44 -17.32 -12.69 13.73
C LYS A 44 -16.51 -13.38 14.82
N ALA A 45 -15.44 -14.08 14.45
CA ALA A 45 -14.55 -14.75 15.40
C ALA A 45 -13.79 -13.74 16.27
N VAL A 46 -13.32 -12.65 15.66
CA VAL A 46 -12.69 -11.53 16.37
C VAL A 46 -13.67 -10.86 17.33
N LYS A 47 -14.89 -10.55 16.87
CA LYS A 47 -15.93 -9.92 17.71
C LYS A 47 -16.32 -10.76 18.93
N ARG A 48 -16.15 -12.08 18.88
CA ARG A 48 -16.39 -12.99 20.02
C ARG A 48 -15.27 -12.98 21.05
N ASN A 49 -14.09 -12.50 20.66
CA ASN A 49 -12.86 -12.52 21.47
C ASN A 49 -12.24 -11.12 21.54
N LEU A 50 -13.06 -10.06 21.66
CA LEU A 50 -12.57 -8.67 21.62
C LEU A 50 -11.59 -8.34 22.75
N ASP A 51 -11.66 -9.05 23.87
CA ASP A 51 -10.71 -9.01 24.98
C ASP A 51 -9.26 -9.28 24.54
N ARG A 52 -9.07 -9.99 23.42
CA ARG A 52 -7.77 -10.32 22.83
C ARG A 52 -7.27 -9.30 21.81
N PHE A 53 -8.08 -8.32 21.42
CA PHE A 53 -7.78 -7.35 20.37
C PHE A 53 -7.87 -5.93 20.91
N PRO A 54 -6.86 -5.46 21.68
CA PRO A 54 -6.73 -4.06 22.02
C PRO A 54 -6.52 -3.19 20.76
N GLU A 55 -6.67 -1.86 20.91
CA GLU A 55 -6.66 -0.91 19.79
C GLU A 55 -5.34 -0.89 19.00
N ASP A 56 -4.23 -1.26 19.62
CA ASP A 56 -2.90 -1.40 19.00
C ASP A 56 -2.74 -2.71 18.22
N PHE A 57 -3.65 -3.67 18.39
CA PHE A 57 -3.62 -4.96 17.69
C PHE A 57 -4.55 -4.95 16.48
N MET A 58 -5.69 -4.28 16.62
CA MET A 58 -6.67 -4.14 15.56
C MET A 58 -7.41 -2.82 15.68
N PHE A 59 -7.67 -2.18 14.54
CA PHE A 59 -8.54 -1.03 14.46
C PHE A 59 -9.40 -1.06 13.19
N GLN A 60 -10.53 -0.36 13.22
CA GLN A 60 -11.36 -0.18 12.04
C GLN A 60 -10.88 1.05 11.26
N LEU A 61 -10.79 0.92 9.93
CA LEU A 61 -10.43 2.03 9.06
C LEU A 61 -11.55 3.07 8.98
N THR A 62 -11.19 4.34 8.82
CA THR A 62 -12.16 5.41 8.53
C THR A 62 -12.58 5.38 7.06
N THR A 63 -13.67 6.09 6.75
CA THR A 63 -14.11 6.28 5.36
C THR A 63 -13.02 6.93 4.50
N GLU A 64 -12.30 7.91 5.05
CA GLU A 64 -11.23 8.64 4.36
C GLU A 64 -10.02 7.74 4.07
N GLU A 65 -9.64 6.88 5.03
CA GLU A 65 -8.56 5.91 4.86
C GLU A 65 -8.90 4.90 3.76
N VAL A 66 -10.15 4.41 3.74
CA VAL A 66 -10.62 3.48 2.69
C VAL A 66 -10.64 4.15 1.31
N GLU A 67 -11.03 5.42 1.22
CA GLU A 67 -11.01 6.16 -0.04
C GLU A 67 -9.58 6.38 -0.54
N THR A 68 -8.65 6.69 0.36
CA THR A 68 -7.23 6.84 0.04
C THR A 68 -6.63 5.54 -0.49
N LEU A 69 -6.90 4.41 0.19
CA LEU A 69 -6.46 3.08 -0.26
C LEU A 69 -7.00 2.72 -1.65
N ARG A 70 -8.26 3.06 -1.94
CA ARG A 70 -8.87 2.83 -3.25
C ARG A 70 -8.24 3.68 -4.35
N PHE A 71 -7.96 4.94 -4.06
CA PHE A 71 -7.28 5.83 -4.99
C PHE A 71 -5.89 5.30 -5.35
N GLN A 72 -5.15 4.79 -4.36
CA GLN A 72 -3.83 4.19 -4.56
C GLN A 72 -3.89 2.88 -5.36
N THR A 73 -4.90 2.04 -5.12
CA THR A 73 -5.05 0.73 -5.78
C THR A 73 -5.78 0.79 -7.12
N GLY A 74 -6.25 1.96 -7.55
CA GLY A 74 -6.93 2.15 -8.84
C GLY A 74 -8.28 1.46 -8.96
N THR A 75 -8.86 0.97 -7.85
CA THR A 75 -10.09 0.17 -7.86
C THR A 75 -11.32 1.08 -7.89
N SER A 76 -11.92 1.25 -9.08
CA SER A 76 -13.19 1.97 -9.24
C SER A 76 -14.39 1.10 -8.82
N LYS A 77 -15.15 1.55 -7.82
CA LYS A 77 -16.63 1.69 -7.86
C LYS A 77 -17.21 2.00 -6.46
N ARG A 78 -18.04 3.05 -6.43
CA ARG A 78 -18.77 3.53 -5.25
C ARG A 78 -20.21 2.98 -5.14
N GLN A 79 -20.74 2.21 -6.11
CA GLN A 79 -22.19 1.89 -6.08
C GLN A 79 -22.65 0.54 -6.67
N ARG A 80 -23.68 0.00 -5.98
CA ARG A 80 -24.45 -1.25 -6.16
C ARG A 80 -23.67 -2.55 -5.89
N GLY A 81 -23.18 -2.70 -4.65
CA GLY A 81 -22.50 -3.93 -4.18
C GLY A 81 -21.19 -3.69 -3.44
N GLY A 82 -20.82 -2.43 -3.20
CA GLY A 82 -19.63 -2.08 -2.41
C GLY A 82 -19.68 -2.64 -0.98
N ARG A 83 -18.51 -2.76 -0.37
CA ARG A 83 -18.36 -3.25 1.00
C ARG A 83 -19.26 -2.46 1.96
N ARG A 84 -20.23 -3.13 2.59
CA ARG A 84 -21.24 -2.50 3.47
C ARG A 84 -20.67 -2.05 4.82
N TYR A 85 -19.48 -2.53 5.17
CA TYR A 85 -18.80 -2.27 6.43
C TYR A 85 -17.36 -1.84 6.18
N LEU A 86 -16.86 -0.93 7.00
CA LEU A 86 -15.46 -0.50 6.95
C LEU A 86 -14.54 -1.68 7.32
N PRO A 87 -13.39 -1.85 6.64
CA PRO A 87 -12.43 -2.92 6.91
C PRO A 87 -11.86 -2.80 8.32
N TYR A 88 -11.57 -3.95 8.94
CA TYR A 88 -10.61 -4.01 10.04
C TYR A 88 -9.19 -4.15 9.49
N ALA A 89 -8.26 -3.46 10.13
CA ALA A 89 -6.82 -3.57 9.92
C ALA A 89 -6.20 -4.24 11.15
N PHE A 90 -5.31 -5.19 10.92
CA PHE A 90 -4.64 -5.96 11.96
C PHE A 90 -3.14 -5.74 11.87
N THR A 91 -2.51 -5.41 12.99
CA THR A 91 -1.06 -5.36 13.11
C THR A 91 -0.48 -6.77 13.19
N GLU A 92 0.85 -6.89 13.20
CA GLU A 92 1.54 -8.17 13.42
C GLU A 92 1.03 -8.87 14.69
N GLN A 93 0.85 -8.12 15.77
CA GLN A 93 0.35 -8.61 17.05
C GLN A 93 -1.12 -9.06 16.94
N GLY A 94 -1.96 -8.29 16.25
CA GLY A 94 -3.35 -8.69 15.99
C GLY A 94 -3.44 -9.98 15.17
N VAL A 95 -2.58 -10.14 14.17
CA VAL A 95 -2.51 -11.37 13.38
C VAL A 95 -2.02 -12.54 14.25
N ALA A 96 -1.04 -12.32 15.12
CA ALA A 96 -0.62 -13.32 16.09
C ALA A 96 -1.78 -13.78 16.98
N MET A 97 -2.66 -12.87 17.43
CA MET A 97 -3.84 -13.24 18.23
C MET A 97 -4.87 -14.06 17.44
N LEU A 98 -4.94 -13.91 16.11
CA LEU A 98 -5.82 -14.76 15.28
C LEU A 98 -5.45 -16.24 15.37
N SER A 99 -4.20 -16.61 15.70
CA SER A 99 -3.81 -18.01 15.88
C SER A 99 -4.52 -18.72 17.04
N GLY A 100 -4.90 -17.97 18.09
CA GLY A 100 -5.67 -18.52 19.21
C GLY A 100 -7.18 -18.52 18.98
N VAL A 101 -7.63 -17.85 17.91
CA VAL A 101 -9.05 -17.72 17.55
C VAL A 101 -9.40 -18.66 16.39
N LEU A 102 -8.51 -18.80 15.41
CA LEU A 102 -8.64 -19.66 14.24
C LEU A 102 -7.72 -20.87 14.38
N ASN A 103 -8.23 -21.94 15.00
CA ASN A 103 -7.45 -23.13 15.37
C ASN A 103 -7.38 -24.22 14.27
N SER A 104 -7.46 -23.85 12.98
CA SER A 104 -7.33 -24.85 11.90
C SER A 104 -5.85 -25.10 11.56
N PRO A 105 -5.45 -26.33 11.17
CA PRO A 105 -4.06 -26.60 10.76
C PRO A 105 -3.59 -25.69 9.62
N THR A 106 -4.49 -25.32 8.71
CA THR A 106 -4.23 -24.35 7.65
C THR A 106 -3.99 -22.95 8.22
N ALA A 107 -4.82 -22.49 9.15
CA ALA A 107 -4.64 -21.18 9.77
C ALA A 107 -3.35 -21.07 10.57
N VAL A 108 -2.96 -22.12 11.29
CA VAL A 108 -1.66 -22.16 11.99
C VAL A 108 -0.50 -21.97 11.01
N ARG A 109 -0.50 -22.69 9.89
CA ARG A 109 0.54 -22.55 8.84
C ARG A 109 0.57 -21.15 8.24
N VAL A 110 -0.59 -20.62 7.87
CA VAL A 110 -0.73 -19.27 7.31
C VAL A 110 -0.19 -18.23 8.27
N ASN A 111 -0.53 -18.32 9.55
CA ASN A 111 -0.06 -17.38 10.56
C ASN A 111 1.46 -17.39 10.70
N ILE A 112 2.08 -18.58 10.68
CA ILE A 112 3.55 -18.71 10.70
C ILE A 112 4.18 -17.98 9.49
N GLU A 113 3.62 -18.16 8.29
CA GLU A 113 4.12 -17.46 7.09
C GLU A 113 3.93 -15.95 7.16
N ILE A 114 2.80 -15.49 7.72
CA ILE A 114 2.57 -14.06 7.93
C ILE A 114 3.61 -13.49 8.90
N MET A 115 3.86 -14.15 10.03
CA MET A 115 4.87 -13.70 10.99
C MET A 115 6.28 -13.67 10.36
N ARG A 116 6.62 -14.66 9.52
CA ARG A 116 7.89 -14.68 8.76
C ARG A 116 8.02 -13.48 7.83
N ALA A 117 6.94 -13.10 7.13
CA ALA A 117 6.92 -11.92 6.27
C ALA A 117 7.14 -10.62 7.07
N PHE A 118 6.47 -10.44 8.21
CA PHE A 118 6.69 -9.28 9.09
C PHE A 118 8.14 -9.22 9.63
N VAL A 119 8.72 -10.36 10.03
CA VAL A 119 10.13 -10.42 10.46
C VAL A 119 11.08 -10.04 9.33
N ARG A 120 10.89 -10.58 8.11
CA ARG A 120 11.71 -10.19 6.96
C ARG A 120 11.61 -8.71 6.64
N LEU A 121 10.40 -8.17 6.62
CA LEU A 121 10.16 -6.75 6.40
C LEU A 121 10.86 -5.87 7.44
N ARG A 122 10.92 -6.29 8.71
CA ARG A 122 11.70 -5.57 9.74
C ARG A 122 13.20 -5.65 9.49
N ARG A 123 13.72 -6.81 9.11
CA ARG A 123 15.14 -6.99 8.76
C ARG A 123 15.56 -6.13 7.57
N LEU A 124 14.73 -6.09 6.52
CA LEU A 124 14.98 -5.24 5.35
C LEU A 124 15.02 -3.77 5.75
N LEU A 125 14.05 -3.29 6.52
CA LEU A 125 14.06 -1.91 7.01
C LEU A 125 15.29 -1.59 7.86
N ALA A 126 15.67 -2.48 8.77
CA ALA A 126 16.85 -2.29 9.62
C ALA A 126 18.15 -2.21 8.78
N ALA A 127 18.30 -3.08 7.79
CA ALA A 127 19.43 -3.04 6.86
C ALA A 127 19.50 -1.72 6.09
N HIS A 128 18.35 -1.20 5.63
CA HIS A 128 18.30 0.10 4.96
C HIS A 128 18.60 1.28 5.89
N THR A 129 18.19 1.22 7.17
CA THR A 129 18.56 2.27 8.13
C THR A 129 20.05 2.33 8.39
N GLU A 130 20.73 1.18 8.46
CA GLU A 130 22.19 1.14 8.60
C GLU A 130 22.90 1.68 7.35
N LEU A 131 22.40 1.33 6.16
CA LEU A 131 22.91 1.87 4.90
C LEU A 131 22.72 3.39 4.81
N ALA A 132 21.53 3.90 5.14
CA ALA A 132 21.25 5.34 5.13
C ALA A 132 22.15 6.09 6.11
N LYS A 133 22.40 5.52 7.29
CA LYS A 133 23.32 6.09 8.28
C LYS A 133 24.75 6.13 7.75
N LYS A 134 25.27 5.03 7.21
CA LYS A 134 26.62 4.97 6.59
C LYS A 134 26.76 5.94 5.41
N LEU A 135 25.71 6.09 4.60
CA LEU A 135 25.69 7.06 3.50
C LEU A 135 25.80 8.49 4.04
N SER A 136 25.03 8.82 5.08
CA SER A 136 25.08 10.15 5.71
C SER A 136 26.45 10.44 6.35
N GLU A 137 27.12 9.44 6.92
CA GLU A 137 28.46 9.55 7.48
C GLU A 137 29.51 9.74 6.39
N MET A 138 29.37 9.03 5.26
CA MET A 138 30.21 9.25 4.06
C MET A 138 30.00 10.65 3.46
N GLU A 139 28.75 11.09 3.28
CA GLU A 139 28.44 12.43 2.75
C GLU A 139 29.15 13.53 3.58
N LYS A 140 29.04 13.47 4.91
CA LYS A 140 29.74 14.39 5.82
C LYS A 140 31.26 14.34 5.72
N LYS A 141 31.83 13.16 5.42
CA LYS A 141 33.29 12.98 5.31
C LYS A 141 33.85 13.54 3.99
N TYR A 142 33.05 13.62 2.93
CA TYR A 142 33.49 13.98 1.57
C TYR A 142 32.90 15.32 1.06
N ASP A 143 32.44 16.16 1.99
CA ASP A 143 31.51 17.30 1.88
C ASP A 143 31.79 18.41 0.84
N LYS A 144 32.92 18.36 0.10
CA LYS A 144 33.26 19.37 -0.93
C LYS A 144 33.49 18.82 -2.33
N GLN A 145 34.06 17.62 -2.49
CA GLN A 145 34.38 17.08 -3.83
C GLN A 145 33.25 16.23 -4.41
N PHE A 146 32.32 15.75 -3.59
CA PHE A 146 31.28 14.81 -4.02
C PHE A 146 29.84 15.35 -4.01
N LYS A 147 29.62 16.62 -3.66
CA LYS A 147 28.27 17.23 -3.67
C LYS A 147 27.55 17.03 -5.00
N VAL A 148 28.25 17.25 -6.11
CA VAL A 148 27.70 17.09 -7.46
C VAL A 148 27.26 15.65 -7.75
N VAL A 149 27.98 14.65 -7.23
CA VAL A 149 27.66 13.23 -7.42
C VAL A 149 26.46 12.83 -6.55
N PHE A 150 26.41 13.29 -5.29
CA PHE A 150 25.27 13.04 -4.41
C PHE A 150 24.00 13.75 -4.88
N ASP A 151 24.10 14.97 -5.40
CA ASP A 151 22.97 15.69 -6.00
C ASP A 151 22.43 14.94 -7.24
N ALA A 152 23.32 14.41 -8.07
CA ALA A 152 22.94 13.58 -9.21
C ALA A 152 22.25 12.27 -8.78
N ILE A 153 22.75 11.59 -7.75
CA ILE A 153 22.11 10.37 -7.22
C ILE A 153 20.75 10.69 -6.57
N ARG A 154 20.63 11.80 -5.84
CA ARG A 154 19.34 12.25 -5.26
C ARG A 154 18.32 12.56 -6.35
N ALA A 155 18.73 13.16 -7.46
CA ALA A 155 17.86 13.40 -8.60
C ALA A 155 17.35 12.09 -9.24
N LEU A 156 18.12 11.01 -9.15
CA LEU A 156 17.72 9.67 -9.62
C LEU A 156 16.87 8.89 -8.59
N MET A 157 17.03 9.17 -7.30
CA MET A 157 16.22 8.58 -6.21
C MET A 157 14.89 9.30 -6.00
N ALA A 158 14.75 10.54 -6.48
CA ALA A 158 13.48 11.26 -6.47
C ALA A 158 12.49 10.53 -7.41
N PRO A 159 11.26 10.21 -6.96
CA PRO A 159 10.27 9.60 -7.82
C PRO A 159 10.02 10.53 -9.02
N PRO A 160 9.96 10.01 -10.26
CA PRO A 160 9.90 10.84 -11.46
C PRO A 160 8.69 11.76 -11.39
N GLU A 161 8.91 13.07 -11.52
CA GLU A 161 7.82 14.04 -11.58
C GLU A 161 6.87 13.66 -12.72
N LYS A 162 5.62 13.37 -12.38
CA LYS A 162 4.60 13.06 -13.40
C LYS A 162 4.52 14.24 -14.37
N PRO A 163 4.64 14.03 -15.69
CA PRO A 163 4.56 15.12 -16.64
C PRO A 163 3.24 15.85 -16.46
N ARG A 164 3.31 17.17 -16.25
CA ARG A 164 2.11 18.02 -16.10
C ARG A 164 1.29 17.87 -17.38
N LYS A 165 0.07 17.34 -17.27
CA LYS A 165 -0.91 17.38 -18.36
C LYS A 165 -1.11 18.85 -18.70
N LYS A 166 -0.81 19.26 -19.94
CA LYS A 166 -1.18 20.59 -20.43
C LYS A 166 -2.70 20.72 -20.29
N ILE A 167 -3.15 21.65 -19.45
CA ILE A 167 -4.57 22.00 -19.34
C ILE A 167 -4.86 22.98 -20.47
N GLY A 168 -5.57 22.53 -21.49
CA GLY A 168 -5.97 23.33 -22.64
C GLY A 168 -6.54 22.45 -23.75
N PHE A 169 -7.51 22.98 -24.51
CA PHE A 169 -8.05 22.31 -25.69
C PHE A 169 -7.02 22.36 -26.82
N GLU A 170 -6.55 21.20 -27.26
CA GLU A 170 -5.80 21.09 -28.52
C GLU A 170 -6.80 21.20 -29.67
N VAL A 171 -7.05 22.42 -30.12
CA VAL A 171 -7.86 22.67 -31.32
C VAL A 171 -7.02 22.26 -32.53
N LYS A 172 -7.24 21.03 -33.03
CA LYS A 172 -6.78 20.63 -34.36
C LYS A 172 -7.68 21.25 -35.43
N GLU A 173 -7.64 22.57 -35.56
CA GLU A 173 -8.30 23.24 -36.68
C GLU A 173 -7.38 23.21 -37.91
N GLY A 174 -7.92 22.72 -39.02
CA GLY A 174 -7.29 22.86 -40.33
C GLY A 174 -7.14 24.34 -40.66
N ARG A 175 -5.93 24.77 -41.02
CA ARG A 175 -5.61 26.17 -41.33
C ARG A 175 -6.60 26.75 -42.33
N THR A 176 -7.49 27.65 -41.89
CA THR A 176 -8.26 28.52 -42.78
C THR A 176 -7.50 29.83 -42.97
N ALA A 177 -7.29 30.21 -44.23
CA ALA A 177 -6.59 31.43 -44.59
C ALA A 177 -7.55 32.63 -44.47
N TYR A 178 -7.46 33.38 -43.37
CA TYR A 178 -8.16 34.66 -43.25
C TYR A 178 -7.39 35.75 -43.99
N GLY A 179 -7.77 36.01 -45.24
CA GLY A 179 -7.33 37.16 -46.02
C GLY A 179 -8.12 38.42 -45.64
N ARG A 180 -7.43 39.48 -45.21
CA ARG A 180 -8.04 40.79 -44.91
C ARG A 180 -8.08 41.66 -46.17
N GLN A 181 -9.25 41.81 -46.78
CA GLN A 181 -9.46 42.76 -47.88
C GLN A 181 -9.33 44.20 -47.36
N LYS A 182 -8.29 44.90 -47.83
CA LYS A 182 -8.04 46.32 -47.54
C LYS A 182 -9.01 47.17 -48.38
N ARG A 183 -10.08 47.69 -47.77
CA ARG A 183 -10.96 48.70 -48.42
C ARG A 183 -10.19 50.02 -48.56
N SER A 184 -9.98 50.48 -49.79
CA SER A 184 -9.49 51.84 -50.07
C SER A 184 -10.57 52.86 -49.75
N LYS A 185 -10.26 53.89 -48.97
CA LYS A 185 -11.08 55.11 -48.90
C LYS A 185 -10.64 56.05 -50.02
N ARG A 186 -11.62 56.52 -50.79
CA ARG A 186 -11.55 57.72 -51.62
C ARG A 186 -11.54 58.96 -50.73
#